data_AF-A0A3S5DD70-F1
#
_entry.id   AF-A0A3S5DD70-F1
#
_cell.length_a   1.000
_cell.length_b   1.000
_cell.length_c   1.000
_cell.angle_alpha   90.00
_cell.angle_beta   90.00
_cell.angle_gamma   90.00
#
_symmetry.space_group_name_H-M   'P 1'
#
loop_
_entity.id
_entity.type
_entity.pdbx_description
1 polymer ?
#
loop_
_entity_poly.entity_id
_entity_poly.type
_entity_poly.pdbx_seq_one_letter_code
_entity_poly.pdbx_strand_id
1 'polypeptide(L)'
;MAQPFFSRGRFYPALVGNDIGCGMALWQTDILGRKYNADKLEKRLASLTDVADAQWLEENVPAAMQHHSWRSALGSIGGGNHFAELQQVDRIVDADSFALSGLQKAQLLLLVHSGSRGLGQAILRRHVEAFFA
;
A
#
# COMPACT_ATOMS: atom_id res chain seq x y z
N MET A 1 -2.90 -2.12 -12.07
CA MET A 1 -2.26 -1.61 -13.31
C MET A 1 -2.37 -0.09 -13.30
N ALA A 2 -1.28 0.62 -13.00
CA ALA A 2 -1.24 2.07 -13.21
C ALA A 2 -1.01 2.31 -14.71
N GLN A 3 -1.95 2.97 -15.38
CA GLN A 3 -1.78 3.37 -16.78
C GLN A 3 -1.08 4.73 -16.80
N PRO A 4 0.11 4.87 -17.40
CA PRO A 4 0.77 6.16 -17.52
C PRO A 4 0.03 6.99 -18.59
N PHE A 5 -0.52 8.13 -18.18
CA PHE A 5 -1.16 9.08 -19.08
C PHE A 5 -0.26 10.30 -19.27
N PHE A 6 0.02 10.65 -20.53
CA PHE A 6 0.73 11.87 -20.88
C PHE A 6 -0.25 12.93 -21.37
N SER A 7 -0.18 14.11 -20.78
CA SER A 7 -0.96 15.28 -21.20
C SER A 7 -0.09 16.52 -21.17
N ARG A 8 -0.34 17.46 -22.09
CA ARG A 8 0.37 18.74 -22.17
C ARG A 8 -0.63 19.87 -21.97
N GLY A 9 -0.35 20.74 -21.00
CA GLY A 9 -1.15 21.95 -20.74
C GLY A 9 -2.56 21.69 -20.21
N ARG A 10 -2.93 20.44 -19.92
CA ARG A 10 -4.21 20.03 -19.35
C ARG A 10 -3.99 18.92 -18.34
N PHE A 11 -4.70 18.95 -17.23
CA PHE A 11 -4.71 17.89 -16.23
C PHE A 11 -6.09 17.22 -16.25
N TYR A 12 -6.12 15.88 -16.27
CA TYR A 12 -7.35 15.10 -16.30
C TYR A 12 -7.39 14.20 -15.04
N PRO A 13 -7.97 14.67 -13.92
CA PRO A 13 -7.96 13.90 -12.67
C PRO A 13 -8.56 12.50 -12.79
N ALA A 14 -9.56 12.32 -13.66
CA ALA A 14 -10.16 11.01 -13.91
C ALA A 14 -9.16 9.97 -14.43
N LEU A 15 -8.09 10.40 -15.11
CA LEU A 15 -7.02 9.51 -15.59
C LEU A 15 -6.04 9.10 -14.47
N VAL A 16 -5.98 9.84 -13.36
CA VAL A 16 -5.23 9.42 -12.17
C VAL A 16 -5.94 8.23 -11.49
N GLY A 17 -7.27 8.18 -11.61
CA GLY A 17 -8.12 7.21 -10.93
C GLY A 17 -8.65 7.74 -9.61
N ASN A 18 -9.63 7.03 -9.07
CA ASN A 18 -10.26 7.38 -7.80
C ASN A 18 -9.43 7.02 -6.58
N ASP A 19 -8.64 5.96 -6.65
CA ASP A 19 -7.71 5.62 -5.58
C ASP A 19 -6.35 6.27 -5.82
N ILE A 20 -6.30 7.56 -5.50
CA ILE A 20 -5.14 8.41 -5.75
C ILE A 20 -3.93 7.87 -4.98
N GLY A 21 -2.83 7.60 -5.69
CA GLY A 21 -1.62 7.07 -5.06
C GLY A 21 -1.71 5.59 -4.67
N CYS A 22 -2.72 4.85 -5.14
CA CYS A 22 -2.76 3.39 -5.05
C CYS A 22 -1.48 2.81 -5.65
N GLY A 23 -0.77 2.02 -4.86
CA GLY A 23 0.57 1.58 -5.22
C GLY A 23 1.07 0.45 -4.33
N MET A 24 2.21 -0.11 -4.73
CA MET A 24 2.84 -1.22 -4.04
C MET A 24 4.16 -0.76 -3.42
N ALA A 25 4.42 -1.27 -2.23
CA ALA A 25 5.70 -1.14 -1.56
C ALA A 25 6.17 -2.51 -1.08
N LEU A 26 7.47 -2.75 -1.16
CA LEU A 26 8.11 -4.02 -0.85
C LEU A 26 9.14 -3.79 0.25
N TRP A 27 9.06 -4.55 1.33
CA TRP A 27 10.00 -4.52 2.44
C TRP A 27 10.68 -5.85 2.62
N GLN A 28 11.99 -5.83 2.88
CA GLN A 28 12.71 -7.00 3.34
C GLN A 28 12.53 -7.16 4.86
N THR A 29 12.09 -8.33 5.29
CA THR A 29 11.96 -8.68 6.72
C THR A 29 13.21 -9.39 7.21
N ASP A 30 13.42 -9.49 8.51
CA ASP A 30 14.44 -10.34 9.14
C ASP A 30 14.03 -11.82 9.25
N ILE A 31 12.83 -12.18 8.78
CA ILE A 31 12.28 -13.54 8.85
C ILE A 31 12.96 -14.41 7.79
N LEU A 32 13.66 -15.45 8.22
CA LEU A 32 14.25 -16.43 7.31
C LEU A 32 13.19 -17.39 6.77
N GLY A 33 13.10 -17.54 5.45
CA GLY A 33 12.16 -18.45 4.77
C GLY A 33 12.31 -19.92 5.17
N ARG A 34 13.49 -20.35 5.64
CA ARG A 34 13.69 -21.71 6.18
C ARG A 34 13.10 -21.95 7.59
N LYS A 35 12.87 -20.87 8.35
CA LYS A 35 12.29 -20.92 9.71
C LYS A 35 10.77 -20.69 9.69
N TYR A 36 10.21 -20.53 8.50
CA TYR A 36 8.81 -20.21 8.27
C TYR A 36 7.93 -21.45 8.34
N ASN A 37 6.74 -21.28 8.93
CA ASN A 37 5.62 -22.22 8.85
C ASN A 37 4.39 -21.42 8.44
N ALA A 38 3.84 -21.75 7.26
CA ALA A 38 2.73 -21.04 6.63
C ALA A 38 1.52 -20.91 7.55
N ASP A 39 1.01 -22.04 8.02
CA ASP A 39 -0.22 -22.11 8.82
C ASP A 39 -0.11 -21.31 10.12
N LYS A 40 1.06 -21.35 10.78
CA LYS A 40 1.28 -20.62 12.03
C LYS A 40 1.30 -19.11 11.79
N LEU A 41 1.85 -18.68 10.66
CA LEU A 41 1.93 -17.27 10.32
C LEU A 41 0.59 -16.73 9.83
N GLU A 42 -0.11 -17.48 9.00
CA GLU A 42 -1.48 -17.17 8.59
C GLU A 42 -2.38 -16.95 9.82
N LYS A 43 -2.35 -17.87 10.79
CA LYS A 43 -3.12 -17.73 12.04
C LYS A 43 -2.75 -16.47 12.82
N ARG A 44 -1.47 -16.08 12.82
CA ARG A 44 -1.02 -14.83 13.46
C ARG A 44 -1.51 -13.61 12.70
N LEU A 45 -1.38 -13.59 11.38
CA LEU A 45 -1.83 -12.48 10.54
C LEU A 45 -3.35 -12.32 10.61
N ALA A 46 -4.10 -13.41 10.61
CA ALA A 46 -5.55 -13.41 10.76
C ALA A 46 -6.02 -12.88 12.13
N SER A 47 -5.15 -12.89 13.14
CA SER A 47 -5.45 -12.28 14.45
C SER A 47 -5.15 -10.78 14.51
N LEU A 48 -4.45 -10.23 13.51
CA LEU A 48 -4.18 -8.79 13.42
C LEU A 48 -5.41 -8.07 12.89
N THR A 49 -5.65 -6.88 13.44
CA THR A 49 -6.67 -5.97 12.91
C THR A 49 -6.10 -5.20 11.73
N ASP A 50 -6.90 -5.06 10.67
CA ASP A 50 -6.54 -4.23 9.51
C ASP A 50 -6.44 -2.75 9.89
N VAL A 51 -7.22 -2.30 10.88
CA VAL A 51 -7.27 -0.89 11.28
C VAL A 51 -6.32 -0.66 12.44
N ALA A 52 -5.46 0.35 12.31
CA ALA A 52 -4.63 0.87 13.39
C ALA A 52 -5.49 1.42 14.54
N ASP A 53 -5.06 1.17 15.77
CA ASP A 53 -5.74 1.70 16.94
C ASP A 53 -5.53 3.23 17.11
N ALA A 54 -6.34 3.83 17.98
CA ALA A 54 -6.34 5.27 18.19
C ALA A 54 -4.99 5.79 18.73
N GLN A 55 -4.31 4.99 19.56
CA GLN A 55 -3.02 5.37 20.12
C GLN A 55 -1.96 5.43 19.02
N TRP A 56 -1.88 4.39 18.19
CA TRP A 56 -0.98 4.35 17.05
C TRP A 56 -1.21 5.52 16.11
N LEU A 57 -2.47 5.85 15.82
CA LEU A 57 -2.81 6.99 14.97
C LEU A 57 -2.35 8.32 15.58
N GLU A 58 -2.49 8.52 16.89
CA GLU A 58 -2.02 9.75 17.55
C GLU A 58 -0.50 9.92 17.41
N GLU A 59 0.25 8.83 17.54
CA GLU A 59 1.71 8.85 17.51
C GLU A 59 2.30 8.96 16.08
N ASN A 60 1.62 8.41 15.07
CA ASN A 60 2.21 8.21 13.73
C ASN A 60 1.56 9.04 12.61
N VAL A 61 0.37 9.62 12.84
CA VAL A 61 -0.30 10.45 11.82
C VAL A 61 0.29 11.86 11.82
N PRO A 62 0.59 12.47 10.65
CA PRO A 62 1.07 13.84 10.58
C PRO A 62 0.08 14.83 11.21
N ALA A 63 0.59 15.89 11.85
CA ALA A 63 -0.22 16.93 12.51
C ALA A 63 -1.38 17.46 11.64
N ALA A 64 -1.14 17.65 10.34
CA ALA A 64 -2.14 18.13 9.38
C ALA A 64 -3.35 17.17 9.19
N MET A 65 -3.17 15.89 9.52
CA MET A 65 -4.19 14.85 9.38
C MET A 65 -4.84 14.47 10.72
N GLN A 66 -4.36 15.00 11.85
CA GLN A 66 -4.85 14.64 13.19
C GLN A 66 -6.34 14.99 13.40
N HIS A 67 -6.84 16.03 12.74
CA HIS A 67 -8.25 16.43 12.84
C HIS A 67 -9.00 16.24 11.51
N HIS A 68 -8.41 15.51 10.57
CA HIS A 68 -8.99 15.32 9.25
C HIS A 68 -10.09 14.24 9.29
N SER A 69 -11.16 14.42 8.51
CA SER A 69 -12.31 13.51 8.49
C SER A 69 -11.97 12.08 8.07
N TRP A 70 -10.86 11.89 7.37
CA TRP A 70 -10.35 10.59 6.92
C TRP A 70 -9.27 9.99 7.83
N ARG A 71 -9.00 10.59 9.00
CA ARG A 71 -7.96 10.12 9.93
C ARG A 71 -8.11 8.64 10.28
N SER A 72 -9.32 8.19 10.59
CA SER A 72 -9.59 6.80 10.99
C SER A 72 -9.38 5.78 9.89
N ALA A 73 -9.26 6.21 8.62
CA ALA A 73 -8.93 5.33 7.51
C ALA A 73 -7.40 5.16 7.32
N LEU A 74 -6.59 6.02 7.92
CA LEU A 74 -5.13 5.87 7.90
C LEU A 74 -4.71 4.64 8.68
N GLY A 75 -3.58 4.04 8.31
CA GLY A 75 -3.09 2.82 8.97
C GLY A 75 -3.97 1.59 8.72
N SER A 76 -4.57 1.49 7.52
CA SER A 76 -5.28 0.29 7.06
C SER A 76 -4.86 -0.13 5.65
N ILE A 77 -4.93 -1.44 5.38
CA ILE A 77 -4.81 -2.01 4.03
C ILE A 77 -6.11 -1.72 3.28
N GLY A 78 -7.24 -2.02 3.94
CA GLY A 78 -8.61 -1.92 3.48
C GLY A 78 -8.95 -2.81 2.27
N GLY A 79 -10.14 -2.60 1.68
CA GLY A 79 -10.71 -3.57 0.73
C GLY A 79 -10.36 -3.38 -0.74
N GLY A 80 -10.89 -4.28 -1.58
CA GLY A 80 -10.71 -4.29 -3.03
C GLY A 80 -9.59 -5.24 -3.47
N ASN A 81 -8.69 -4.75 -4.32
CA ASN A 81 -7.47 -5.46 -4.72
C ASN A 81 -6.26 -5.09 -3.83
N HIS A 82 -6.52 -4.52 -2.65
CA HIS A 82 -5.52 -4.20 -1.65
C HIS A 82 -5.19 -5.41 -0.78
N PHE A 83 -3.92 -5.58 -0.45
CA PHE A 83 -3.42 -6.74 0.27
C PHE A 83 -2.10 -6.43 0.97
N ALA A 84 -1.76 -7.27 1.95
CA ALA A 84 -0.42 -7.39 2.50
C ALA A 84 -0.02 -8.86 2.46
N GLU A 85 1.05 -9.19 1.75
CA GLU A 85 1.47 -10.56 1.50
C GLU A 85 2.93 -10.77 1.91
N LEU A 86 3.18 -11.89 2.57
CA LEU A 86 4.56 -12.36 2.76
C LEU A 86 4.94 -13.27 1.62
N GLN A 87 6.06 -12.94 0.97
CA GLN A 87 6.53 -13.57 -0.25
C GLN A 87 7.95 -14.11 -0.06
N GLN A 88 8.27 -15.18 -0.78
CA GLN A 88 9.61 -15.76 -0.84
C GLN A 88 10.15 -15.64 -2.27
N VAL A 89 11.44 -15.34 -2.39
CA VAL A 89 12.12 -15.36 -3.69
C VAL A 89 12.30 -16.81 -4.14
N ASP A 90 11.50 -17.21 -5.13
CA ASP A 90 11.59 -18.52 -5.76
C ASP A 90 12.81 -18.61 -6.69
N ARG A 91 12.82 -17.75 -7.73
CA ARG A 91 13.84 -17.72 -8.77
C ARG A 91 14.44 -16.33 -8.94
N ILE A 92 15.77 -16.28 -9.05
CA ILE A 92 16.52 -15.09 -9.47
C ILE A 92 16.78 -15.23 -10.97
N VAL A 93 16.28 -14.29 -11.77
CA VAL A 93 16.42 -14.29 -13.24
C VAL A 93 17.61 -13.47 -13.71
N ASP A 94 17.99 -12.44 -12.94
CA ASP A 94 19.15 -11.58 -13.15
C ASP A 94 19.87 -11.44 -11.80
N ALA A 95 21.07 -11.99 -11.71
CA ALA A 95 21.85 -12.03 -10.48
C ALA A 95 22.44 -10.66 -10.11
N ASP A 96 22.83 -9.86 -11.10
CA ASP A 96 23.49 -8.57 -10.88
C ASP A 96 22.47 -7.55 -10.39
N SER A 97 21.31 -7.46 -11.05
CA SER A 97 20.19 -6.61 -10.61
C SER A 97 19.69 -7.01 -9.22
N PHE A 98 19.64 -8.32 -8.92
CA PHE A 98 19.25 -8.80 -7.60
C PHE A 98 20.26 -8.40 -6.53
N ALA A 99 21.57 -8.56 -6.79
CA ALA A 99 22.61 -8.13 -5.85
C ALA A 99 22.56 -6.63 -5.58
N LEU A 100 22.33 -5.81 -6.62
CA LEU A 100 22.20 -4.35 -6.49
C LEU A 100 20.94 -3.92 -5.71
N SER A 101 19.88 -4.72 -5.73
CA SER A 101 18.66 -4.43 -4.97
C SER A 101 18.85 -4.53 -3.44
N GLY A 102 19.90 -5.21 -2.97
CA GLY A 102 20.13 -5.49 -1.55
C GLY A 102 19.18 -6.54 -0.94
N LEU A 103 18.34 -7.17 -1.77
CA LEU A 103 17.45 -8.23 -1.32
C LEU A 103 18.22 -9.53 -1.05
N GLN A 104 17.77 -10.30 -0.09
CA GLN A 104 18.34 -11.60 0.28
C GLN A 104 17.31 -12.70 0.01
N LYS A 105 17.69 -13.66 -0.84
CA LYS A 105 16.84 -14.80 -1.21
C LYS A 105 16.33 -15.59 0.01
N ALA A 106 17.11 -15.60 1.09
CA ALA A 106 16.79 -16.34 2.30
C ALA A 106 15.74 -15.66 3.19
N GLN A 107 15.44 -14.37 2.97
CA GLN A 107 14.50 -13.60 3.78
C GLN A 107 13.11 -13.56 3.12
N LEU A 108 12.06 -13.52 3.95
CA LEU A 108 10.72 -13.20 3.47
C LEU A 108 10.62 -11.71 3.17
N LEU A 109 9.84 -11.39 2.15
CA LEU A 109 9.51 -10.03 1.74
C LEU A 109 8.06 -9.74 2.08
N LEU A 110 7.77 -8.54 2.57
CA LEU A 110 6.40 -8.06 2.74
C LEU A 110 6.06 -7.15 1.55
N LEU A 111 5.08 -7.56 0.74
CA LEU A 111 4.51 -6.73 -0.31
C LEU A 111 3.17 -6.17 0.19
N VAL A 112 3.05 -4.85 0.25
CA VAL A 112 1.78 -4.18 0.58
C VAL A 112 1.29 -3.41 -0.63
N HIS A 113 0.03 -3.63 -0.98
CA HIS A 113 -0.72 -2.87 -1.95
C HIS A 113 -1.87 -2.15 -1.24
N SER A 114 -1.82 -0.81 -1.23
CA SER A 114 -2.85 0.04 -0.64
C SER A 114 -2.86 1.39 -1.36
N GLY A 115 -3.74 2.29 -0.93
CA GLY A 115 -3.93 3.60 -1.53
C GLY A 115 -4.50 4.64 -0.58
N SER A 116 -5.13 5.65 -1.15
CA SER A 116 -5.72 6.80 -0.43
C SER A 116 -6.98 6.47 0.36
N ARG A 117 -7.44 5.22 0.32
CA ARG A 117 -8.74 4.81 0.87
C ARG A 117 -9.86 5.63 0.21
N GLY A 118 -10.83 6.12 0.97
CA GLY A 118 -11.91 6.94 0.43
C GLY A 118 -11.52 8.41 0.17
N LEU A 119 -10.36 8.86 0.61
CA LEU A 119 -9.93 10.25 0.44
C LEU A 119 -9.71 10.59 -1.04
N GLY A 120 -9.05 9.72 -1.80
CA GLY A 120 -8.84 9.94 -3.24
C GLY A 120 -10.17 10.07 -4.00
N GLN A 121 -11.12 9.19 -3.71
CA GLN A 121 -12.45 9.22 -4.32
C GLN A 121 -13.20 10.50 -3.95
N ALA A 122 -13.10 10.97 -2.69
CA ALA A 122 -13.71 12.22 -2.27
C ALA A 122 -13.11 13.44 -2.99
N ILE A 123 -11.79 13.43 -3.21
CA ILE A 123 -11.09 14.48 -3.98
C ILE A 123 -11.54 14.47 -5.44
N LEU A 124 -11.54 13.30 -6.09
CA LEU A 124 -11.95 13.16 -7.49
C LEU A 124 -13.40 13.62 -7.68
N ARG A 125 -14.30 13.16 -6.81
CA ARG A 125 -15.73 13.52 -6.85
C ARG A 125 -15.92 15.04 -6.76
N ARG A 126 -15.30 15.69 -5.78
CA ARG A 126 -15.38 17.15 -5.61
C ARG A 126 -14.86 17.90 -6.84
N HIS A 127 -13.80 17.40 -7.47
CA HIS A 127 -13.28 18.00 -8.70
C HIS A 127 -14.27 17.83 -9.87
N VAL A 128 -14.82 16.62 -10.07
CA VAL A 128 -15.78 16.38 -11.15
C VAL A 128 -17.02 17.27 -10.98
N GLU A 129 -17.56 17.36 -9.77
CA GLU A 129 -18.72 18.21 -9.45
C GLU A 129 -18.43 19.70 -9.70
N ALA A 130 -17.20 20.17 -9.47
CA ALA A 130 -16.84 21.59 -9.65
C ALA A 130 -16.56 22.00 -11.11
N PHE A 131 -16.16 21.06 -11.98
CA PHE A 131 -15.63 21.38 -13.31
C PHE A 131 -16.30 20.65 -14.48
N PHE A 132 -17.15 19.66 -14.20
CA PHE A 132 -17.79 18.80 -15.21
C PHE A 132 -19.30 18.60 -14.96
N ALA A 133 -19.90 19.38 -14.05
CA ALA A 133 -21.35 19.44 -13.83
C ALA A 133 -22.00 20.57 -14.65
#